data_AF-A0A2A5B610-F1
#
_entry.id   AF-A0A2A5B610-F1
#
_cell.length_a   1.000
_cell.length_b   1.000
_cell.length_c   1.000
_cell.angle_alpha   90.00
_cell.angle_beta   90.00
_cell.angle_gamma   90.00
#
_symmetry.space_group_name_H-M   'P 1'
#
loop_
_entity.id
_entity.type
_entity.pdbx_description
1 polymer ?
#
loop_
_entity_poly.entity_id
_entity_poly.type
_entity_poly.pdbx_seq_one_letter_code
_entity_poly.pdbx_strand_id
1 'polypeptide(L)'
;MEAVDNRSSIYELEEIFKYKNLIELTDRDVIKRIIFDKETESTVLYDEFIKLVANEVDHKLNKVEFTTLKDKLIVKMRNFLEIK
;
A
#
# COMPACT_ATOMS: atom_id res chain seq x y z
N MET A 1 2.67 -20.99 14.76
CA MET A 1 2.19 -19.84 13.99
C MET A 1 3.43 -19.15 13.46
N GLU A 2 3.73 -19.28 12.17
CA GLU A 2 4.91 -18.62 11.58
C GLU A 2 4.77 -17.11 11.78
N ALA A 3 5.80 -16.49 12.33
CA ALA A 3 5.88 -15.04 12.42
C ALA A 3 6.07 -14.54 10.98
N VAL A 4 5.02 -13.97 10.39
CA VAL A 4 5.13 -13.27 9.12
C VAL A 4 6.17 -12.15 9.31
N ASP A 5 7.34 -12.30 8.70
CA ASP A 5 8.40 -11.29 8.78
C ASP A 5 8.04 -10.13 7.87
N ASN A 6 7.24 -9.21 8.41
CA ASN A 6 6.78 -8.02 7.71
C ASN A 6 7.85 -6.91 7.63
N ARG A 7 9.09 -7.18 8.06
CA ARG A 7 10.15 -6.16 8.15
C ARG A 7 10.57 -5.68 6.77
N SER A 8 10.67 -6.58 5.79
CA SER A 8 10.93 -6.20 4.40
C SER A 8 9.84 -5.28 3.85
N SER A 9 8.57 -5.66 4.02
CA SER A 9 7.44 -4.85 3.56
C SER A 9 7.43 -3.45 4.18
N ILE A 10 7.76 -3.34 5.47
CA ILE A 10 7.88 -2.04 6.13
C ILE A 10 9.04 -1.23 5.56
N TYR A 11 10.20 -1.85 5.32
CA TYR A 11 11.36 -1.18 4.73
C TYR A 11 11.05 -0.67 3.32
N GLU A 12 10.45 -1.49 2.47
CA GLU A 12 10.01 -1.10 1.12
C GLU A 12 9.03 0.06 1.17
N LEU A 13 8.05 0.00 2.08
CA LEU A 13 7.10 1.09 2.27
C LEU A 13 7.81 2.39 2.73
N GLU A 14 8.80 2.30 3.61
CA GLU A 14 9.62 3.45 4.01
C GLU A 14 10.45 4.03 2.87
N GLU A 15 10.94 3.20 1.95
CA GLU A 15 11.60 3.66 0.73
C GLU A 15 10.64 4.42 -0.18
N ILE A 16 9.42 3.91 -0.35
CA ILE A 16 8.37 4.56 -1.14
C ILE A 16 7.98 5.91 -0.51
N PHE A 17 7.92 6.01 0.82
CA PHE A 17 7.64 7.28 1.51
C PHE A 17 8.72 8.35 1.31
N LYS A 18 9.96 7.99 0.96
CA LYS A 18 11.01 8.97 0.65
C LYS A 18 10.71 9.74 -0.64
N TYR A 19 9.93 9.17 -1.54
CA TYR A 19 9.45 9.85 -2.74
C TYR A 19 8.34 10.82 -2.34
N LYS A 20 8.74 12.06 -2.01
CA LYS A 20 7.83 13.16 -1.74
C LYS A 20 6.80 13.22 -2.87
N ASN A 21 5.53 12.98 -2.53
CA ASN A 21 4.31 13.01 -3.34
C ASN A 21 3.67 11.65 -3.70
N LEU A 22 4.25 10.50 -3.35
CA LEU A 22 3.60 9.21 -3.66
C LEU A 22 2.45 8.86 -2.71
N ILE A 23 2.61 9.13 -1.42
CA ILE A 23 1.65 8.68 -0.39
C ILE A 23 1.46 9.75 0.67
N GLU A 24 0.21 9.95 1.09
CA GLU A 24 -0.12 10.88 2.18
C GLU A 24 0.11 10.24 3.55
N LEU A 25 0.37 11.08 4.57
CA LEU A 25 0.63 10.60 5.94
C LEU A 25 -0.55 9.80 6.53
N THR A 26 -1.79 10.11 6.15
CA THR A 26 -2.99 9.38 6.58
C THR A 26 -3.10 8.00 5.95
N ASP A 27 -2.67 7.86 4.70
CA ASP A 27 -2.71 6.59 3.97
C ASP A 27 -1.64 5.63 4.49
N ARG A 28 -0.53 6.18 5.00
CA ARG A 28 0.56 5.42 5.62
C ARG A 28 0.09 4.52 6.76
N ASP A 29 -0.79 5.01 7.64
CA ASP A 29 -1.29 4.21 8.77
C ASP A 29 -2.10 3.01 8.28
N VAL A 30 -2.97 3.25 7.29
CA VAL A 30 -3.81 2.22 6.66
C VAL A 30 -2.96 1.15 6.02
N ILE A 31 -1.98 1.52 5.19
CA ILE A 31 -1.11 0.55 4.52
C ILE A 31 -0.30 -0.25 5.54
N LYS A 32 0.22 0.39 6.60
CA LYS A 32 0.91 -0.32 7.68
C LYS A 32 0.00 -1.34 8.37
N ARG A 33 -1.24 -0.97 8.69
CA ARG A 33 -2.22 -1.89 9.29
C ARG A 33 -2.49 -3.09 8.38
N ILE A 34 -2.64 -2.86 7.08
CA ILE A 34 -2.79 -3.93 6.08
C ILE A 34 -1.57 -4.87 6.08
N ILE A 35 -0.34 -4.35 6.11
CA ILE A 35 0.88 -5.19 6.18
C ILE A 35 0.88 -6.09 7.42
N PHE A 36 0.45 -5.58 8.57
CA PHE A 36 0.40 -6.36 9.82
C PHE A 36 -0.80 -7.28 9.93
N ASP A 37 -1.79 -7.09 9.06
CA ASP A 37 -2.96 -7.94 9.01
C ASP A 37 -2.61 -9.28 8.34
N LYS A 38 -2.95 -10.38 9.01
CA LYS A 38 -2.55 -11.74 8.59
C LYS A 38 -3.53 -12.37 7.60
N GLU A 39 -4.49 -11.62 7.09
CA GLU A 39 -5.42 -12.14 6.10
C GLU A 39 -4.84 -12.14 4.69
N THR A 40 -5.27 -13.12 3.92
CA THR A 40 -4.90 -13.23 2.50
C THR A 40 -5.32 -11.98 1.73
N GLU A 41 -6.50 -11.42 2.04
CA GLU A 41 -7.00 -10.21 1.39
C GLU A 41 -6.08 -9.00 1.66
N SER A 42 -5.56 -8.85 2.88
CA SER A 42 -4.58 -7.82 3.23
C SER A 42 -3.28 -7.95 2.44
N THR A 43 -2.79 -9.19 2.28
CA THR A 43 -1.61 -9.47 1.45
C THR A 43 -1.86 -9.07 -0.01
N VAL A 44 -3.03 -9.38 -0.55
CA VAL A 44 -3.40 -9.01 -1.93
C VAL A 44 -3.49 -7.50 -2.08
N LEU A 45 -4.14 -6.80 -1.15
CA LEU A 45 -4.26 -5.34 -1.17
C LEU A 45 -2.87 -4.67 -1.12
N TYR A 46 -1.97 -5.19 -0.28
CA TYR A 46 -0.60 -4.68 -0.22
C TYR A 46 0.19 -4.94 -1.51
N ASP A 47 0.06 -6.13 -2.10
CA ASP A 47 0.70 -6.46 -3.39
C ASP A 47 0.19 -5.57 -4.53
N GLU A 48 -1.13 -5.31 -4.59
CA GLU A 48 -1.71 -4.35 -5.54
C GLU A 48 -1.14 -2.94 -5.35
N PHE A 49 -0.91 -2.52 -4.11
CA PHE A 49 -0.32 -1.22 -3.80
C PHE A 49 1.11 -1.11 -4.33
N ILE A 50 1.94 -2.13 -4.08
CA ILE A 50 3.32 -2.17 -4.58
C ILE A 50 3.36 -2.17 -6.11
N LYS A 51 2.46 -2.91 -6.77
CA LYS A 51 2.34 -2.88 -8.24
C LYS A 51 1.97 -1.51 -8.78
N LEU A 52 1.06 -0.78 -8.12
CA LEU A 52 0.71 0.59 -8.52
C LEU A 52 1.92 1.52 -8.42
N VAL A 53 2.67 1.45 -7.32
CA VAL A 53 3.88 2.24 -7.13
C VAL A 53 4.94 1.89 -8.18
N ALA A 54 5.18 0.61 -8.43
CA ALA A 54 6.11 0.15 -9.46
C ALA A 54 5.72 0.66 -10.86
N ASN A 55 4.42 0.64 -11.19
CA ASN A 55 3.93 1.15 -12.47
C ASN A 55 4.08 2.68 -12.60
N GLU A 56 4.00 3.44 -11.51
CA GLU A 56 4.31 4.87 -11.56
C GLU A 56 5.81 5.11 -11.75
N VAL A 57 6.65 4.40 -10.99
CA VAL A 57 8.12 4.51 -11.06
C VAL A 57 8.65 4.11 -12.44
N ASP A 58 8.04 3.10 -13.07
CA ASP A 58 8.34 2.66 -14.45
C ASP A 58 7.72 3.57 -15.52
N HIS A 59 7.09 4.69 -15.14
CA HIS A 59 6.38 5.62 -16.02
C HIS A 59 5.27 4.99 -16.88
N LYS A 60 4.78 3.80 -16.49
CA LYS A 60 3.62 3.14 -17.11
C LYS A 60 2.29 3.82 -16.74
N LEU A 61 2.25 4.45 -15.57
CA LEU A 61 1.13 5.27 -15.11
C LEU A 61 1.56 6.73 -15.03
N ASN A 62 0.69 7.61 -15.52
CA ASN A 62 0.84 9.03 -15.26
C ASN A 62 0.42 9.35 -13.82
N LYS A 63 0.98 10.41 -13.24
CA LYS A 63 0.72 10.84 -11.84
C LYS A 63 -0.76 10.93 -11.47
N VAL A 64 -1.60 11.40 -12.41
CA VAL A 64 -3.05 11.53 -12.21
C VAL A 64 -3.71 10.15 -12.09
N GLU A 65 -3.32 9.22 -12.95
CA GLU A 65 -3.85 7.85 -12.95
C GLU A 65 -3.38 7.09 -11.71
N PHE A 66 -2.09 7.20 -11.37
CA PHE A 66 -1.56 6.65 -10.14
C PHE A 66 -2.32 7.17 -8.92
N THR A 67 -2.50 8.50 -8.80
CA THR A 67 -3.20 9.09 -7.66
C THR A 67 -4.63 8.56 -7.56
N THR A 68 -5.34 8.45 -8.69
CA THR A 68 -6.71 7.96 -8.73
C THR A 68 -6.82 6.49 -8.33
N LEU A 69 -5.91 5.64 -8.82
CA LEU A 69 -5.89 4.21 -8.50
C LEU A 69 -5.44 3.96 -7.06
N LYS A 70 -4.42 4.70 -6.59
CA LYS A 70 -3.97 4.70 -5.21
C LYS A 70 -5.13 5.05 -4.28
N ASP A 71 -5.83 6.15 -4.52
CA ASP A 71 -6.92 6.61 -3.66
C ASP A 71 -8.04 5.57 -3.55
N LYS A 72 -8.45 4.98 -4.68
CA LYS A 72 -9.41 3.87 -4.72
C LYS A 72 -8.93 2.66 -3.91
N LEU A 73 -7.64 2.31 -4.01
CA LEU A 73 -7.07 1.18 -3.28
C LEU A 73 -7.01 1.46 -1.78
N ILE A 74 -6.64 2.68 -1.37
CA ILE A 74 -6.66 3.08 0.04
C ILE A 74 -8.07 3.04 0.62
N VAL A 75 -9.09 3.50 -0.12
CA VAL A 75 -10.48 3.39 0.31
C VAL A 75 -10.89 1.93 0.51
N LYS A 76 -10.49 1.03 -0.41
CA LYS A 76 -10.72 -0.43 -0.24
C LYS A 76 -10.04 -0.97 1.02
N MET A 77 -8.78 -0.61 1.24
CA MET A 77 -8.03 -1.02 2.43
C MET A 77 -8.67 -0.52 3.73
N ARG A 78 -9.14 0.74 3.76
CA ARG A 78 -9.86 1.29 4.92
C ARG A 78 -11.15 0.50 5.19
N ASN A 79 -11.98 0.33 4.15
CA ASN A 79 -13.22 -0.44 4.27
C ASN A 79 -12.94 -1.87 4.77
N PHE A 80 -11.91 -2.52 4.25
CA PHE A 80 -11.52 -3.86 4.71
C PHE A 80 -11.19 -3.88 6.21
N LEU A 81 -10.43 -2.90 6.69
CA LEU A 81 -10.08 -2.77 8.11
C LEU A 81 -11.25 -2.34 9.00
N GLU A 82 -12.26 -1.64 8.46
CA GLU A 82 -13.45 -1.19 9.21
C GLU A 82 -14.59 -2.23 9.26
N ILE A 83 -14.67 -3.11 8.27
CA ILE A 83 -15.66 -4.21 8.22
C ILE A 83 -15.28 -5.35 9.18
N LYS A 84 -14.02 -5.38 9.63
CA LYS A 84 -13.45 -6.38 10.51
C LYS A 84 -13.62 -6.05 11.99
#